data_AF-A0A965C107-F1
#
_entry.id   AF-A0A965C107-F1
#
_cell.length_a   1.000
_cell.length_b   1.000
_cell.length_c   1.000
_cell.angle_alpha   90.00
_cell.angle_beta   90.00
_cell.angle_gamma   90.00
#
_symmetry.space_group_name_H-M   'P 1'
#
loop_
_entity.id
_entity.type
_entity.pdbx_description
1 polymer ?
#
loop_
_entity_poly.entity_id
_entity_poly.type
_entity_poly.pdbx_seq_one_letter_code
_entity_poly.pdbx_strand_id
1 'polypeptide(L)'
;MRLIQEMTANPDRKQARSLAWQISQWKMLGWSPEAVAREGADPQVLALYQRYQAALGAYQAVDFDDLIRLASLVLDDPHRRSYWQSRIGYLLVDEYQDTNRSQYDLMRKLLAPGQAFTVVGDDDQSIYGWRGASLDNFRLLAGDYPSLSVIKLEQNYRSSQRILRAANGLIAANPKLYPKALWTDKSEGEPLQCIMHQDEFAEAESIVQRLIAHRFERKTLWGAYAMLYRSNHQARLFEQMLRKEGIPYRLSGGQSFFDRSEIRDLMAWLRLLVNEDDDPAFIRAVSTPKRGIGEQSLSVLGHWASERRCSMFAAIFLPGLAERLGARPLALLQAFAQTIHRFAWRARKETAERLLPELLQVMDYQAHLQQLHEERAAQTRWQYVLDFQGWVSERDHEEAMPLAERIQSLALLSQLERREDQEGSLALSTIHAAKGLEFDHVVIVGCEEGLLPHLGPEEEQDEVSSEAASQQDAGLRQVVEERRLMYVAVTRARKSLTLSWAQARKKQRQSLKQTPSRFIEEMGLNPLGDALAKTASKHQALDQVAQLRKLLLKDKASGPP
;
A
#
# COMPACT_ATOMS: atom_id res chain seq x y z
N MET A 1 -18.41 7.17 -7.99
CA MET A 1 -18.52 7.70 -6.59
C MET A 1 -19.29 9.02 -6.53
N ARG A 2 -18.79 10.16 -7.04
CA ARG A 2 -19.51 11.45 -6.97
C ARG A 2 -20.92 11.40 -7.56
N LEU A 3 -21.06 10.84 -8.77
CA LEU A 3 -22.37 10.63 -9.42
C LEU A 3 -23.35 9.82 -8.56
N ILE A 4 -22.86 8.79 -7.86
CA ILE A 4 -23.70 7.96 -6.99
C ILE A 4 -24.17 8.78 -5.79
N GLN A 5 -23.28 9.55 -5.15
CA GLN A 5 -23.62 10.42 -4.03
C GLN A 5 -24.71 11.44 -4.38
N GLU A 6 -24.59 12.07 -5.55
CA GLU A 6 -25.58 13.02 -6.08
C GLU A 6 -26.95 12.36 -6.32
N MET A 7 -26.96 11.13 -6.84
CA MET A 7 -28.20 10.41 -7.19
C MET A 7 -28.99 9.88 -6.00
N THR A 8 -28.31 9.58 -4.90
CA THR A 8 -28.89 9.05 -3.65
C THR A 8 -29.33 10.12 -2.65
N ALA A 9 -29.28 11.41 -3.02
CA ALA A 9 -29.76 12.53 -2.20
C ALA A 9 -29.27 12.49 -0.74
N ASN A 10 -27.95 12.54 -0.56
CA ASN A 10 -27.23 12.62 0.73
C ASN A 10 -26.99 11.29 1.49
N PRO A 11 -26.39 10.26 0.87
CA PRO A 11 -25.95 9.06 1.58
C PRO A 11 -24.70 9.35 2.42
N ASP A 12 -24.51 8.61 3.52
CA ASP A 12 -23.19 8.50 4.14
C ASP A 12 -22.18 8.03 3.07
N ARG A 13 -20.97 8.60 3.06
CA ARG A 13 -19.88 8.21 2.15
C ARG A 13 -19.56 6.71 2.23
N LYS A 14 -19.78 6.07 3.39
CA LYS A 14 -19.70 4.61 3.52
C LYS A 14 -20.75 3.90 2.66
N GLN A 15 -22.00 4.36 2.73
CA GLN A 15 -23.12 3.80 1.97
C GLN A 15 -22.94 4.01 0.45
N ALA A 16 -22.54 5.21 0.03
CA ALA A 16 -22.25 5.48 -1.38
C ALA A 16 -21.12 4.59 -1.94
N ARG A 17 -20.10 4.30 -1.11
CA ARG A 17 -19.01 3.39 -1.47
C ARG A 17 -19.48 1.94 -1.57
N SER A 18 -20.34 1.50 -0.65
CA SER A 18 -20.96 0.18 -0.69
C SER A 18 -21.79 0.00 -1.96
N LEU A 19 -22.66 0.97 -2.28
CA LEU A 19 -23.48 0.95 -3.49
C LEU A 19 -22.64 0.96 -4.78
N ALA A 20 -21.58 1.78 -4.82
CA ALA A 20 -20.64 1.79 -5.95
C ALA A 20 -19.94 0.44 -6.12
N TRP A 21 -19.53 -0.19 -5.01
CA TRP A 21 -18.92 -1.51 -5.03
C TRP A 21 -19.91 -2.58 -5.50
N GLN A 22 -21.17 -2.53 -5.06
CA GLN A 22 -22.21 -3.45 -5.51
C GLN A 22 -22.47 -3.35 -7.02
N ILE A 23 -22.57 -2.12 -7.56
CA ILE A 23 -22.68 -1.90 -9.02
C ILE A 23 -21.47 -2.48 -9.75
N SER A 24 -20.26 -2.25 -9.23
CA SER A 24 -19.02 -2.79 -9.79
C SER A 24 -19.02 -4.33 -9.82
N GLN A 25 -19.45 -4.99 -8.74
CA GLN A 25 -19.61 -6.45 -8.68
C GLN A 25 -20.58 -6.97 -9.75
N TRP A 26 -21.73 -6.31 -9.95
CA TRP A 26 -22.65 -6.68 -11.03
C TRP A 26 -22.03 -6.53 -12.42
N LYS A 27 -21.30 -5.45 -12.67
CA LYS A 27 -20.58 -5.27 -13.94
C LYS A 27 -19.49 -6.33 -14.15
N MET A 28 -18.78 -6.75 -13.08
CA MET A 28 -17.80 -7.83 -13.12
C MET A 28 -18.43 -9.20 -13.41
N LEU A 29 -19.70 -9.40 -13.03
CA LEU A 29 -20.51 -10.56 -13.41
C LEU A 29 -21.08 -10.46 -14.84
N GLY A 30 -20.93 -9.32 -15.50
CA GLY A 30 -21.44 -9.04 -16.84
C GLY A 30 -22.90 -8.57 -16.84
N TRP A 31 -23.47 -8.28 -15.67
CA TRP A 31 -24.90 -8.02 -15.54
C TRP A 31 -25.26 -6.58 -15.92
N SER A 32 -26.18 -6.45 -16.88
CA SER A 32 -26.89 -5.20 -17.15
C SER A 32 -27.97 -4.96 -16.08
N PRO A 33 -28.53 -3.73 -15.98
CA PRO A 33 -29.65 -3.50 -15.08
C PRO A 33 -30.83 -4.47 -15.30
N GLU A 34 -31.10 -4.87 -16.55
CA GLU A 34 -32.14 -5.84 -16.89
C GLU A 34 -31.80 -7.26 -16.43
N ALA A 35 -30.51 -7.62 -16.37
CA ALA A 35 -30.06 -8.88 -15.80
C ALA A 35 -30.18 -8.87 -14.27
N VAL A 36 -29.75 -7.78 -13.62
CA VAL A 36 -29.90 -7.58 -12.17
C VAL A 36 -31.38 -7.64 -11.76
N ALA A 37 -32.28 -7.08 -12.56
CA ALA A 37 -33.73 -7.14 -12.32
C ALA A 37 -34.28 -8.57 -12.33
N ARG A 38 -33.76 -9.45 -13.20
CA ARG A 38 -34.17 -10.86 -13.28
C ARG A 38 -33.72 -11.69 -12.07
N GLU A 39 -32.59 -11.31 -11.49
CA GLU A 39 -32.03 -11.94 -10.28
C GLU A 39 -32.70 -11.44 -8.99
N GLY A 40 -33.69 -10.54 -9.07
CA GLY A 40 -34.49 -10.12 -7.93
C GLY A 40 -33.78 -9.19 -6.93
N ALA A 41 -32.84 -8.36 -7.41
CA ALA A 41 -32.16 -7.38 -6.56
C ALA A 41 -33.12 -6.31 -6.00
N ASP A 42 -32.72 -5.64 -4.92
CA ASP A 42 -33.45 -4.53 -4.32
C ASP A 42 -33.84 -3.48 -5.39
N PRO A 43 -35.15 -3.18 -5.56
CA PRO A 43 -35.63 -2.20 -6.53
C PRO A 43 -34.97 -0.82 -6.43
N GLN A 44 -34.60 -0.38 -5.22
CA GLN A 44 -33.95 0.91 -5.02
C GLN A 44 -32.54 0.93 -5.58
N VAL A 45 -31.76 -0.13 -5.34
CA VAL A 45 -30.39 -0.26 -5.85
C VAL A 45 -30.39 -0.51 -7.36
N LEU A 46 -31.37 -1.26 -7.86
CA LEU A 46 -31.59 -1.43 -9.30
C LEU A 46 -31.90 -0.09 -9.99
N ALA A 47 -32.83 0.70 -9.44
CA ALA A 47 -33.15 2.02 -9.99
C ALA A 47 -31.94 2.97 -9.97
N LEU A 48 -31.11 2.89 -8.92
CA LEU A 48 -29.83 3.59 -8.86
C LEU A 48 -28.88 3.14 -9.97
N TYR A 49 -28.73 1.83 -10.19
CA TYR A 49 -27.87 1.31 -11.26
C TYR A 49 -28.35 1.76 -12.64
N GLN A 50 -29.66 1.74 -12.91
CA GLN A 50 -30.25 2.25 -14.15
C GLN A 50 -29.93 3.73 -14.36
N ARG A 51 -30.15 4.58 -13.34
CA ARG A 51 -29.83 6.02 -13.40
C ARG A 51 -28.34 6.27 -13.60
N TYR A 52 -27.49 5.47 -12.94
CA TYR A 52 -26.04 5.54 -13.07
C TYR A 52 -25.59 5.23 -14.51
N GLN A 53 -26.09 4.14 -15.11
CA GLN A 53 -25.79 3.80 -16.51
C GLN A 53 -26.33 4.84 -17.49
N ALA A 54 -27.53 5.38 -17.26
CA ALA A 54 -28.09 6.44 -18.08
C ALA A 54 -27.23 7.73 -18.05
N ALA A 55 -26.72 8.11 -16.87
CA ALA A 55 -25.83 9.25 -16.73
C ALA A 55 -24.49 9.03 -17.45
N LEU A 56 -23.87 7.85 -17.31
CA LEU A 56 -22.65 7.51 -18.06
C LEU A 56 -22.88 7.61 -19.57
N GLY A 57 -24.01 7.09 -20.07
CA GLY A 57 -24.41 7.22 -21.48
C GLY A 57 -24.58 8.67 -21.94
N ALA A 58 -25.24 9.50 -21.13
CA ALA A 58 -25.42 10.93 -21.42
C ALA A 58 -24.10 11.70 -21.47
N TYR A 59 -23.13 11.32 -20.62
CA TYR A 59 -21.79 11.90 -20.62
C TYR A 59 -20.85 11.30 -21.67
N GLN A 60 -21.30 10.30 -22.43
CA GLN A 60 -20.43 9.49 -23.31
C GLN A 60 -19.19 8.96 -22.57
N ALA A 61 -19.37 8.62 -21.30
CA ALA A 61 -18.32 8.15 -20.41
C ALA A 61 -18.47 6.66 -20.15
N VAL A 62 -17.35 6.01 -19.83
CA VAL A 62 -17.29 4.63 -19.35
C VAL A 62 -16.46 4.59 -18.07
N ASP A 63 -16.83 3.72 -17.15
CA ASP A 63 -15.97 3.39 -16.01
C ASP A 63 -15.08 2.17 -16.31
N PHE A 64 -14.23 1.79 -15.35
CA PHE A 64 -13.26 0.72 -15.54
C PHE A 64 -13.91 -0.63 -15.85
N ASP A 65 -15.04 -0.95 -15.21
CA ASP A 65 -15.72 -2.24 -15.42
C ASP A 65 -16.43 -2.28 -16.78
N ASP A 66 -16.92 -1.13 -17.25
CA ASP A 66 -17.51 -0.99 -18.58
C ASP A 66 -16.52 -1.27 -19.71
N LEU A 67 -15.22 -1.00 -19.53
CA LEU A 67 -14.20 -1.29 -20.56
C LEU A 67 -14.23 -2.76 -21.00
N ILE A 68 -14.39 -3.69 -20.05
CA ILE A 68 -14.44 -5.13 -20.33
C ILE A 68 -15.87 -5.56 -20.67
N ARG A 69 -16.86 -5.14 -19.88
CA ARG A 69 -18.25 -5.55 -20.06
C ARG A 69 -18.80 -5.11 -21.42
N LEU A 70 -18.57 -3.86 -21.83
CA LEU A 70 -19.01 -3.36 -23.12
C LEU A 70 -18.22 -4.00 -24.27
N ALA A 71 -16.92 -4.24 -24.11
CA ALA A 71 -16.14 -4.97 -25.11
C ALA A 71 -16.74 -6.37 -25.35
N SER A 72 -17.07 -7.10 -24.28
CA SER A 72 -17.75 -8.40 -24.39
C SER A 72 -19.10 -8.27 -25.10
N LEU A 73 -19.91 -7.26 -24.76
CA LEU A 73 -21.22 -7.01 -25.39
C LEU A 73 -21.10 -6.70 -26.88
N VAL A 74 -20.10 -5.91 -27.28
CA VAL A 74 -19.84 -5.58 -28.69
C VAL A 74 -19.54 -6.83 -29.51
N LEU A 75 -18.96 -7.87 -28.91
CA LEU A 75 -18.69 -9.15 -29.58
C LEU A 75 -19.92 -10.08 -29.64
N ASP A 76 -21.08 -9.69 -29.10
CA ASP A 76 -22.32 -10.42 -29.38
C ASP A 76 -22.71 -10.31 -30.87
N ASP A 77 -22.38 -9.17 -31.50
CA ASP A 77 -22.45 -8.98 -32.95
C ASP A 77 -21.47 -9.93 -33.68
N PRO A 78 -21.97 -10.90 -34.48
CA PRO A 78 -21.13 -11.87 -35.18
C PRO A 78 -20.11 -11.23 -36.13
N HIS A 79 -20.43 -10.10 -36.77
CA HIS A 79 -19.51 -9.44 -37.69
C HIS A 79 -18.30 -8.86 -36.96
N ARG A 80 -18.54 -8.19 -35.83
CA ARG A 80 -17.47 -7.61 -35.00
C ARG A 80 -16.63 -8.70 -34.33
N ARG A 81 -17.28 -9.78 -33.86
CA ARG A 81 -16.59 -10.94 -33.31
C ARG A 81 -15.70 -11.62 -34.33
N SER A 82 -16.20 -11.91 -35.53
CA SER A 82 -15.40 -12.51 -36.62
C SER A 82 -14.20 -11.62 -36.99
N TYR A 83 -14.39 -10.30 -37.04
CA TYR A 83 -13.30 -9.35 -37.27
C TYR A 83 -12.16 -9.51 -36.25
N TRP A 84 -12.47 -9.58 -34.96
CA TRP A 84 -11.45 -9.75 -33.91
C TRP A 84 -10.84 -11.15 -33.91
N GLN A 85 -11.67 -12.19 -34.03
CA GLN A 85 -11.23 -13.58 -34.14
C GLN A 85 -10.24 -13.79 -35.29
N SER A 86 -10.45 -13.14 -36.44
CA SER A 86 -9.53 -13.24 -37.59
C SER A 86 -8.14 -12.63 -37.36
N ARG A 87 -8.02 -11.70 -36.39
CA ARG A 87 -6.77 -11.00 -36.08
C ARG A 87 -5.98 -11.66 -34.95
N ILE A 88 -6.65 -12.38 -34.07
CA ILE A 88 -6.03 -13.09 -32.97
C ILE A 88 -5.69 -14.48 -33.48
N GLY A 89 -4.42 -14.73 -33.80
CA GLY A 89 -3.97 -16.07 -34.22
C GLY A 89 -3.83 -17.02 -33.03
N TYR A 90 -3.26 -16.53 -31.92
CA TYR A 90 -3.03 -17.28 -30.70
C TYR A 90 -3.44 -16.42 -29.49
N LEU A 91 -4.18 -17.01 -28.55
CA LEU A 91 -4.57 -16.34 -27.31
C LEU A 91 -3.80 -16.95 -26.13
N LEU A 92 -3.06 -16.10 -25.42
CA LEU A 92 -2.33 -16.42 -24.21
C LEU A 92 -2.90 -15.56 -23.08
N VAL A 93 -3.36 -16.19 -22.00
CA VAL A 93 -3.88 -15.49 -20.82
C VAL A 93 -3.05 -15.91 -19.61
N ASP A 94 -2.31 -14.96 -19.05
CA ASP A 94 -1.58 -15.15 -17.79
C ASP A 94 -2.45 -14.73 -16.59
N GLU A 95 -2.06 -15.13 -15.38
CA GLU A 95 -2.74 -14.81 -14.12
C GLU A 95 -4.26 -15.16 -14.13
N TYR A 96 -4.63 -16.26 -14.79
CA TYR A 96 -6.03 -16.64 -15.03
C TYR A 96 -6.86 -16.78 -13.75
N GLN A 97 -6.23 -17.12 -12.62
CA GLN A 97 -6.88 -17.18 -11.31
C GLN A 97 -7.50 -15.86 -10.84
N ASP A 98 -7.00 -14.73 -11.34
CA ASP A 98 -7.47 -13.40 -10.95
C ASP A 98 -8.55 -12.86 -11.89
N THR A 99 -9.05 -13.69 -12.81
CA THR A 99 -10.08 -13.27 -13.76
C THR A 99 -11.46 -13.26 -13.12
N ASN A 100 -12.28 -12.27 -13.51
CA ASN A 100 -13.71 -12.23 -13.20
C ASN A 100 -14.55 -12.81 -14.35
N ARG A 101 -15.87 -12.92 -14.15
CA ARG A 101 -16.77 -13.53 -15.13
C ARG A 101 -16.84 -12.74 -16.45
N SER A 102 -16.90 -11.42 -16.40
CA SER A 102 -16.90 -10.57 -17.61
C SER A 102 -15.63 -10.77 -18.46
N GLN A 103 -14.47 -10.91 -17.83
CA GLN A 103 -13.20 -11.20 -18.51
C GLN A 103 -13.21 -12.60 -19.13
N TYR A 104 -13.73 -13.60 -18.42
CA TYR A 104 -13.93 -14.95 -18.96
C TYR A 104 -14.84 -14.95 -20.20
N ASP A 105 -15.97 -14.25 -20.14
CA ASP A 105 -16.91 -14.17 -21.26
C ASP A 105 -16.30 -13.45 -22.46
N LEU A 106 -15.53 -12.39 -22.24
CA LEU A 106 -14.76 -11.71 -23.30
C LEU A 106 -13.76 -12.67 -23.95
N MET A 107 -12.97 -13.38 -23.16
CA MET A 107 -12.00 -14.38 -23.64
C MET A 107 -12.70 -15.42 -24.52
N ARG A 108 -13.81 -16.00 -24.04
CA ARG A 108 -14.59 -17.01 -24.78
C ARG A 108 -15.11 -16.48 -26.12
N LYS A 109 -15.55 -15.23 -26.19
CA LYS A 109 -16.02 -14.61 -27.44
C LYS A 109 -14.90 -14.31 -28.42
N LEU A 110 -13.69 -14.02 -27.94
CA LEU A 110 -12.51 -13.77 -28.76
C LEU A 110 -11.92 -15.04 -29.38
N LEU A 111 -12.21 -16.22 -28.83
CA LEU A 111 -11.78 -17.50 -29.36
C LEU A 111 -12.64 -17.92 -30.55
N ALA A 112 -12.01 -18.09 -31.72
CA ALA A 112 -12.67 -18.67 -32.88
C ALA A 112 -12.96 -20.17 -32.64
N PRO A 113 -14.01 -20.74 -33.24
CA PRO A 113 -14.28 -22.17 -33.14
C PRO A 113 -13.07 -23.02 -33.56
N GLY A 114 -12.61 -23.92 -32.68
CA GLY A 114 -11.46 -24.80 -32.92
C GLY A 114 -10.08 -24.12 -32.77
N GLN A 115 -10.03 -22.86 -32.35
CA GLN A 115 -8.78 -22.15 -32.13
C GLN A 115 -8.06 -22.64 -30.87
N ALA A 116 -6.75 -22.83 -30.97
CA ALA A 116 -5.90 -23.13 -29.83
C ALA A 116 -5.66 -21.89 -28.96
N PHE A 117 -5.66 -22.10 -27.63
CA PHE A 117 -5.33 -21.06 -26.66
C PHE A 117 -4.59 -21.67 -25.47
N THR A 118 -3.95 -20.80 -24.69
CA THR A 118 -3.27 -21.21 -23.46
C THR A 118 -3.64 -20.26 -22.36
N VAL A 119 -4.07 -20.83 -21.23
CA VAL A 119 -4.22 -20.11 -19.97
C VAL A 119 -3.11 -20.56 -19.02
N VAL A 120 -2.56 -19.63 -18.26
CA VAL A 120 -1.60 -19.88 -17.20
C VAL A 120 -2.19 -19.30 -15.92
N GLY A 121 -2.15 -20.07 -14.85
CA GLY A 121 -2.64 -19.61 -13.57
C GLY A 121 -2.35 -20.57 -12.43
N ASP A 122 -2.53 -20.06 -11.22
CA ASP A 122 -2.26 -20.74 -9.97
C ASP A 122 -3.41 -20.49 -8.98
N ASP A 123 -4.18 -21.54 -8.67
CA ASP A 123 -5.32 -21.49 -7.73
C ASP A 123 -4.93 -21.09 -6.30
N ASP A 124 -3.68 -21.33 -5.91
CA ASP A 124 -3.12 -20.96 -4.61
C ASP A 124 -2.68 -19.48 -4.55
N GLN A 125 -2.58 -18.80 -5.69
CA GLN A 125 -2.23 -17.38 -5.78
C GLN A 125 -3.43 -16.46 -6.06
N SER A 126 -4.66 -16.98 -6.05
CA SER A 126 -5.89 -16.19 -6.20
C SER A 126 -6.13 -15.29 -4.98
N ILE A 127 -5.75 -14.01 -5.05
CA ILE A 127 -5.81 -13.05 -3.93
C ILE A 127 -6.61 -11.77 -4.23
N TYR A 128 -7.29 -11.71 -5.39
CA TYR A 128 -8.14 -10.59 -5.77
C TYR A 128 -9.63 -10.94 -5.71
N GLY A 129 -10.05 -11.81 -4.78
CA GLY A 129 -11.47 -12.17 -4.59
C GLY A 129 -12.33 -10.93 -4.33
N TRP A 130 -11.82 -9.97 -3.55
CA TRP A 130 -12.45 -8.67 -3.32
C TRP A 130 -12.63 -7.79 -4.58
N ARG A 131 -11.92 -8.08 -5.68
CA ARG A 131 -12.11 -7.47 -7.02
C ARG A 131 -12.95 -8.34 -7.96
N GLY A 132 -13.68 -9.33 -7.43
CA GLY A 132 -14.55 -10.20 -8.21
C GLY A 132 -13.82 -11.32 -8.97
N ALA A 133 -12.53 -11.56 -8.69
CA ALA A 133 -11.85 -12.74 -9.22
C ALA A 133 -12.52 -14.01 -8.70
N SER A 134 -12.75 -14.98 -9.58
CA SER A 134 -13.42 -16.23 -9.19
C SER A 134 -12.66 -17.46 -9.65
N LEU A 135 -12.33 -18.33 -8.69
CA LEU A 135 -11.83 -19.68 -8.96
C LEU A 135 -12.83 -20.55 -9.71
N ASP A 136 -14.12 -20.18 -9.73
CA ASP A 136 -15.11 -20.87 -10.56
C ASP A 136 -14.79 -20.74 -12.05
N ASN A 137 -14.04 -19.72 -12.48
CA ASN A 137 -13.58 -19.61 -13.86
C ASN A 137 -12.69 -20.79 -14.29
N PHE A 138 -11.93 -21.41 -13.39
CA PHE A 138 -11.21 -22.65 -13.71
C PHE A 138 -12.16 -23.84 -13.89
N ARG A 139 -13.21 -23.91 -13.06
CA ARG A 139 -14.23 -24.98 -13.17
C ARG A 139 -15.03 -24.83 -14.47
N LEU A 140 -15.45 -23.61 -14.80
CA LEU A 140 -16.12 -23.27 -16.05
C LEU A 140 -15.25 -23.59 -17.25
N LEU A 141 -13.97 -23.22 -17.21
CA LEU A 141 -13.02 -23.49 -18.28
C LEU A 141 -12.91 -24.99 -18.57
N ALA A 142 -12.80 -25.83 -17.53
CA ALA A 142 -12.72 -27.28 -17.68
C ALA A 142 -14.02 -27.87 -18.28
N GLY A 143 -15.18 -27.28 -17.97
CA GLY A 143 -16.47 -27.66 -18.55
C GLY A 143 -16.64 -27.22 -20.01
N ASP A 144 -16.29 -25.97 -20.32
CA ASP A 144 -16.47 -25.38 -21.64
C ASP A 144 -15.43 -25.93 -22.66
N TYR A 145 -14.26 -26.32 -22.19
CA TYR A 145 -13.17 -26.83 -23.03
C TYR A 145 -12.59 -28.16 -22.48
N PRO A 146 -13.33 -29.28 -22.60
CA PRO A 146 -12.93 -30.57 -22.04
C PRO A 146 -11.68 -31.17 -22.71
N SER A 147 -11.29 -30.66 -23.89
CA SER A 147 -10.09 -31.10 -24.61
C SER A 147 -8.80 -30.40 -24.15
N LEU A 148 -8.85 -29.55 -23.13
CA LEU A 148 -7.66 -28.86 -22.63
C LEU A 148 -6.67 -29.84 -21.99
N SER A 149 -5.42 -29.77 -22.43
CA SER A 149 -4.31 -30.44 -21.79
C SER A 149 -3.85 -29.66 -20.55
N VAL A 150 -3.99 -30.25 -19.37
CA VAL A 150 -3.51 -29.65 -18.12
C VAL A 150 -2.05 -30.05 -17.90
N ILE A 151 -1.15 -29.08 -17.96
CA ILE A 151 0.29 -29.26 -17.68
C ILE A 151 0.59 -28.63 -16.31
N LYS A 152 1.09 -29.44 -15.36
CA LYS A 152 1.48 -28.97 -14.03
C LYS A 152 2.97 -28.68 -13.99
N LEU A 153 3.33 -27.44 -13.64
CA LEU A 153 4.71 -27.04 -13.40
C LEU A 153 5.01 -27.12 -11.91
N GLU A 154 5.70 -28.19 -11.50
CA GLU A 154 5.93 -28.50 -10.08
C GLU A 154 7.31 -28.08 -9.57
N GLN A 155 8.25 -27.80 -10.47
CA GLN A 155 9.58 -27.33 -10.09
C GLN A 155 9.58 -25.81 -9.86
N ASN A 156 9.86 -25.40 -8.63
CA ASN A 156 10.06 -24.02 -8.24
C ASN A 156 11.54 -23.61 -8.43
N TYR A 157 11.79 -22.62 -9.28
CA TYR A 157 13.12 -22.07 -9.53
C TYR A 157 13.42 -20.80 -8.73
N ARG A 158 12.52 -20.35 -7.86
CA ARG A 158 12.62 -19.07 -7.14
C ARG A 158 13.20 -19.24 -5.75
N SER A 159 12.58 -20.07 -4.93
CA SER A 159 12.77 -20.10 -3.47
C SER A 159 13.66 -21.28 -3.04
N SER A 160 14.34 -21.11 -1.91
CA SER A 160 15.07 -22.18 -1.23
C SER A 160 14.13 -23.27 -0.70
N GLN A 161 14.67 -24.44 -0.36
CA GLN A 161 13.85 -25.56 0.13
C GLN A 161 13.10 -25.21 1.42
N ARG A 162 13.72 -24.46 2.35
CA ARG A 162 13.06 -24.05 3.60
C ARG A 162 11.86 -23.15 3.36
N ILE A 163 12.01 -22.13 2.50
CA ILE A 163 10.92 -21.22 2.14
C ILE A 163 9.80 -22.00 1.44
N LEU A 164 10.14 -22.89 0.50
CA LEU A 164 9.15 -23.68 -0.22
C LEU A 164 8.41 -24.66 0.70
N ARG A 165 9.11 -25.30 1.65
CA ARG A 165 8.49 -26.19 2.63
C ARG A 165 7.49 -25.43 3.52
N ALA A 166 7.87 -24.24 4.00
CA ALA A 166 6.98 -23.38 4.78
C ALA A 166 5.74 -22.98 3.95
N ALA A 167 5.94 -22.56 2.70
CA ALA A 167 4.84 -22.21 1.80
C ALA A 167 3.90 -23.39 1.53
N ASN A 168 4.43 -24.58 1.27
CA ASN A 168 3.66 -25.81 1.05
C ASN A 168 2.88 -26.22 2.31
N GLY A 169 3.50 -26.13 3.50
CA GLY A 169 2.84 -26.43 4.78
C GLY A 169 1.67 -25.49 5.05
N LEU A 170 1.88 -24.19 4.85
CA LEU A 170 0.83 -23.18 4.94
C LEU A 170 -0.34 -23.50 4.02
N ILE A 171 -0.09 -23.63 2.72
CA ILE A 171 -1.18 -23.73 1.74
C ILE A 171 -1.86 -25.11 1.71
N ALA A 172 -1.30 -26.13 2.36
CA ALA A 172 -1.89 -27.47 2.43
C ALA A 172 -3.25 -27.48 3.16
N ALA A 173 -3.50 -26.53 4.06
CA ALA A 173 -4.78 -26.39 4.76
C ALA A 173 -5.92 -25.87 3.85
N ASN A 174 -5.61 -25.33 2.67
CA ASN A 174 -6.61 -24.84 1.74
C ASN A 174 -7.17 -25.95 0.83
N PRO A 175 -8.47 -25.92 0.50
CA PRO A 175 -9.03 -26.77 -0.55
C PRO A 175 -8.29 -26.57 -1.88
N LYS A 176 -7.89 -27.67 -2.52
CA LYS A 176 -7.14 -27.66 -3.78
C LYS A 176 -8.05 -27.96 -4.96
N LEU A 177 -8.00 -27.11 -5.99
CA LEU A 177 -8.66 -27.41 -7.26
C LEU A 177 -7.76 -28.30 -8.11
N TYR A 178 -6.47 -27.98 -8.17
CA TYR A 178 -5.46 -28.78 -8.85
C TYR A 178 -4.39 -29.24 -7.84
N PRO A 179 -4.38 -30.52 -7.44
CA PRO A 179 -3.34 -31.01 -6.53
C PRO A 179 -1.99 -30.92 -7.24
N LYS A 180 -1.02 -30.29 -6.58
CA LYS A 180 0.34 -30.08 -7.05
C LYS A 180 1.33 -30.17 -5.90
N ALA A 181 2.50 -30.74 -6.15
CA ALA A 181 3.56 -30.90 -5.16
C ALA A 181 4.79 -30.09 -5.58
N LEU A 182 4.87 -28.83 -5.13
CA LEU A 182 5.99 -27.97 -5.50
C LEU A 182 7.30 -28.44 -4.84
N TRP A 183 8.36 -28.56 -5.63
CA TRP A 183 9.70 -28.95 -5.18
C TRP A 183 10.78 -28.02 -5.78
N THR A 184 12.00 -28.00 -5.23
CA THR A 184 13.09 -27.13 -5.71
C THR A 184 14.45 -27.84 -5.60
N ASP A 185 15.30 -27.66 -6.61
CA ASP A 185 16.70 -28.10 -6.64
C ASP A 185 17.66 -27.13 -5.95
N LYS A 186 17.15 -26.00 -5.45
CA LYS A 186 17.97 -25.04 -4.69
C LYS A 186 18.44 -25.66 -3.37
N SER A 187 19.48 -25.06 -2.80
CA SER A 187 19.96 -25.44 -1.48
C SER A 187 18.90 -25.19 -0.40
N GLU A 188 19.15 -25.75 0.78
CA GLU A 188 18.25 -25.64 1.93
C GLU A 188 17.92 -24.17 2.28
N GLY A 189 18.89 -23.28 2.08
CA GLY A 189 18.76 -21.85 2.33
C GLY A 189 18.92 -21.48 3.81
N GLU A 190 18.71 -20.19 4.10
CA GLU A 190 18.82 -19.68 5.46
C GLU A 190 17.63 -20.15 6.32
N PRO A 191 17.80 -20.30 7.65
CA PRO A 191 16.67 -20.55 8.55
C PRO A 191 15.64 -19.42 8.43
N LEU A 192 14.35 -19.79 8.35
CA LEU A 192 13.29 -18.79 8.49
C LEU A 192 13.32 -18.23 9.91
N GLN A 193 13.11 -16.91 10.04
CA GLN A 193 13.09 -16.25 11.33
C GLN A 193 11.67 -15.79 11.66
N CYS A 194 11.22 -16.01 12.89
CA CYS A 194 10.04 -15.39 13.45
C CYS A 194 10.43 -14.61 14.71
N ILE A 195 10.11 -13.32 14.73
CA ILE A 195 10.57 -12.40 15.78
C ILE A 195 9.36 -11.73 16.42
N MET A 196 9.29 -11.85 17.74
CA MET A 196 8.30 -11.21 18.57
C MET A 196 8.87 -9.90 19.14
N HIS A 197 8.09 -8.83 19.05
CA HIS A 197 8.39 -7.51 19.59
C HIS A 197 7.36 -7.12 20.65
N GLN A 198 7.74 -6.20 21.55
CA GLN A 198 6.81 -5.74 22.59
C GLN A 198 5.69 -4.90 22.00
N ASP A 199 6.03 -3.97 21.10
CA ASP A 199 5.08 -3.11 20.42
C ASP A 199 5.48 -2.81 18.96
N GLU A 200 4.61 -2.08 18.26
CA GLU A 200 4.78 -1.64 16.87
C GLU A 200 6.01 -0.74 16.64
N PHE A 201 6.44 0.04 17.63
CA PHE A 201 7.64 0.87 17.53
C PHE A 201 8.90 0.02 17.64
N ALA A 202 8.93 -0.89 18.62
CA ALA A 202 10.02 -1.84 18.82
C ALA A 202 10.14 -2.83 17.63
N GLU A 203 9.03 -3.20 17.00
CA GLU A 203 9.03 -3.94 15.73
C GLU A 203 9.72 -3.13 14.63
N ALA A 204 9.27 -1.89 14.39
CA ALA A 204 9.82 -1.05 13.33
C ALA A 204 11.33 -0.80 13.51
N GLU A 205 11.75 -0.41 14.70
CA GLU A 205 13.16 -0.16 15.01
C GLU A 205 14.01 -1.43 14.86
N SER A 206 13.60 -2.54 15.48
CA SER A 206 14.40 -3.76 15.47
C SER A 206 14.51 -4.38 14.07
N ILE A 207 13.43 -4.33 13.28
CA ILE A 207 13.44 -4.86 11.91
C ILE A 207 14.34 -4.01 11.01
N VAL A 208 14.28 -2.68 11.10
CA VAL A 208 15.18 -1.80 10.33
C VAL A 208 16.65 -2.05 10.71
N GLN A 209 16.96 -2.14 12.00
CA GLN A 209 18.33 -2.44 12.46
C GLN A 209 18.83 -3.82 11.98
N ARG A 210 17.95 -4.84 11.96
CA ARG A 210 18.28 -6.16 11.40
C ARG A 210 18.52 -6.12 9.91
N LEU A 211 17.75 -5.34 9.16
CA LEU A 211 17.95 -5.15 7.73
C LEU A 211 19.32 -4.52 7.44
N ILE A 212 19.73 -3.50 8.21
CA ILE A 212 21.06 -2.87 8.12
C ILE A 212 22.15 -3.91 8.39
N ALA A 213 22.06 -4.64 9.51
CA ALA A 213 23.03 -5.66 9.90
C ALA A 213 23.14 -6.77 8.84
N HIS A 214 22.01 -7.31 8.39
CA HIS A 214 21.97 -8.36 7.37
C HIS A 214 22.57 -7.88 6.04
N ARG A 215 22.27 -6.64 5.62
CA ARG A 215 22.86 -6.05 4.41
C ARG A 215 24.37 -5.91 4.53
N PHE A 216 24.87 -5.45 5.68
CA PHE A 216 26.29 -5.31 5.93
C PHE A 216 27.02 -6.66 5.91
N GLU A 217 26.47 -7.67 6.60
CA GLU A 217 27.02 -9.03 6.66
C GLU A 217 27.04 -9.72 5.28
N ARG A 218 25.96 -9.59 4.51
CA ARG A 218 25.80 -10.23 3.20
C ARG A 218 26.36 -9.43 2.03
N LYS A 219 26.77 -8.17 2.26
CA LYS A 219 27.25 -7.23 1.22
C LYS A 219 26.26 -7.07 0.05
N THR A 220 24.98 -6.97 0.36
CA THR A 220 23.89 -6.87 -0.63
C THR A 220 23.45 -5.41 -0.84
N LEU A 221 22.65 -5.18 -1.89
CA LEU A 221 22.05 -3.88 -2.21
C LEU A 221 20.63 -3.78 -1.65
N TRP A 222 20.14 -2.57 -1.38
CA TRP A 222 18.78 -2.36 -0.84
C TRP A 222 17.69 -2.85 -1.81
N GLY A 223 17.92 -2.75 -3.12
CA GLY A 223 17.03 -3.31 -4.16
C GLY A 223 16.76 -4.82 -4.06
N ALA A 224 17.60 -5.56 -3.33
CA ALA A 224 17.41 -6.99 -3.09
C ALA A 224 16.39 -7.29 -1.98
N TYR A 225 15.96 -6.28 -1.23
CA TYR A 225 15.10 -6.40 -0.06
C TYR A 225 13.67 -5.93 -0.33
N ALA A 226 12.71 -6.64 0.27
CA ALA A 226 11.35 -6.17 0.39
C ALA A 226 10.82 -6.31 1.81
N MET A 227 10.03 -5.33 2.22
CA MET A 227 9.22 -5.35 3.42
C MET A 227 7.74 -5.34 3.02
N LEU A 228 7.06 -6.43 3.36
CA LEU A 228 5.69 -6.71 2.98
C LEU A 228 4.77 -6.59 4.20
N TYR A 229 3.64 -5.93 4.01
CA TYR A 229 2.62 -5.75 5.04
C TYR A 229 1.22 -5.95 4.48
N ARG A 230 0.22 -6.17 5.34
CA ARG A 230 -1.17 -6.38 4.89
C ARG A 230 -1.82 -5.10 4.40
N SER A 231 -1.60 -3.98 5.07
CA SER A 231 -2.31 -2.73 4.82
C SER A 231 -1.40 -1.51 4.95
N ASN A 232 -1.65 -0.49 4.11
CA ASN A 232 -0.81 0.71 4.00
C ASN A 232 -0.63 1.50 5.31
N HIS A 233 -1.51 1.32 6.30
CA HIS A 233 -1.35 1.98 7.59
C HIS A 233 -0.10 1.51 8.35
N GLN A 234 0.32 0.26 8.14
CA GLN A 234 1.52 -0.32 8.76
C GLN A 234 2.81 0.33 8.24
N ALA A 235 2.82 0.79 6.99
CA ALA A 235 4.00 1.36 6.33
C ALA A 235 4.57 2.57 7.08
N ARG A 236 3.71 3.38 7.70
CA ARG A 236 4.07 4.68 8.28
C ARG A 236 5.23 4.60 9.28
N LEU A 237 5.20 3.66 10.22
CA LEU A 237 6.25 3.53 11.25
C LEU A 237 7.58 3.06 10.63
N PHE A 238 7.51 2.11 9.70
CA PHE A 238 8.69 1.63 8.98
C PHE A 238 9.30 2.73 8.11
N GLU A 239 8.48 3.50 7.39
CA GLU A 239 8.94 4.68 6.65
C GLU A 239 9.67 5.68 7.54
N GLN A 240 9.14 5.98 8.74
CA GLN A 240 9.79 6.86 9.69
C GLN A 240 11.17 6.35 10.10
N MET A 241 11.28 5.05 10.43
CA MET A 241 12.55 4.43 10.83
C MET A 241 13.55 4.32 9.67
N LEU A 242 13.10 3.94 8.47
CA LEU A 242 13.94 3.89 7.27
C LEU A 242 14.51 5.29 6.94
N ARG A 243 13.68 6.34 7.05
CA ARG A 243 14.14 7.73 6.88
C ARG A 243 15.09 8.20 7.96
N LYS A 244 14.86 7.79 9.21
CA LYS A 244 15.76 8.09 10.34
C LYS A 244 17.16 7.53 10.07
N GLU A 245 17.24 6.29 9.60
CA GLU A 245 18.50 5.59 9.29
C GLU A 245 19.08 5.89 7.90
N GLY A 246 18.46 6.79 7.12
CA GLY A 246 18.94 7.16 5.78
C GLY A 246 18.87 6.04 4.74
N ILE A 247 17.94 5.09 4.90
CA ILE A 247 17.79 3.95 3.99
C ILE A 247 16.88 4.34 2.82
N PRO A 248 17.32 4.17 1.56
CA PRO A 248 16.49 4.44 0.39
C PRO A 248 15.38 3.39 0.28
N TYR A 249 14.13 3.83 0.15
CA TYR A 249 12.96 2.95 0.04
C TYR A 249 11.99 3.44 -1.04
N ARG A 250 11.22 2.52 -1.61
CA ARG A 250 10.16 2.80 -2.58
C ARG A 250 8.84 2.21 -2.11
N LEU A 251 7.75 2.97 -2.22
CA LEU A 251 6.40 2.53 -1.87
C LEU A 251 5.67 1.97 -3.09
N SER A 252 5.27 0.71 -3.04
CA SER A 252 4.49 0.07 -4.11
C SER A 252 3.01 -0.05 -3.70
N GLY A 253 2.12 0.63 -4.45
CA GLY A 253 0.67 0.61 -4.21
C GLY A 253 0.13 1.69 -3.27
N GLY A 254 0.91 2.75 -3.02
CA GLY A 254 0.53 3.91 -2.23
C GLY A 254 1.27 5.18 -2.68
N GLN A 255 0.80 6.35 -2.25
CA GLN A 255 1.46 7.63 -2.48
C GLN A 255 2.58 7.81 -1.44
N SER A 256 3.80 8.14 -1.86
CA SER A 256 4.88 8.51 -0.93
C SER A 256 4.43 9.62 0.01
N PHE A 257 4.96 9.64 1.23
CA PHE A 257 4.67 10.72 2.19
C PHE A 257 4.92 12.11 1.58
N PHE A 258 6.03 12.29 0.85
CA PHE A 258 6.35 13.55 0.16
C PHE A 258 5.54 13.79 -1.12
N ASP A 259 4.86 12.78 -1.62
CA ASP A 259 3.98 12.93 -2.78
C ASP A 259 2.62 13.48 -2.43
N ARG A 260 2.21 13.38 -1.16
CA ARG A 260 0.93 13.89 -0.66
C ARG A 260 0.80 15.37 -0.99
N SER A 261 -0.40 15.77 -1.42
CA SER A 261 -0.70 17.15 -1.83
C SER A 261 -0.30 18.17 -0.77
N GLU A 262 -0.63 17.87 0.48
CA GLU A 262 -0.36 18.70 1.64
C GLU A 262 1.13 18.85 1.92
N ILE A 263 1.89 17.77 1.84
CA ILE A 263 3.34 17.82 2.04
C ILE A 263 4.01 18.56 0.88
N ARG A 264 3.54 18.38 -0.36
CA ARG A 264 4.03 19.15 -1.51
C ARG A 264 3.74 20.64 -1.41
N ASP A 265 2.58 21.02 -0.85
CA ASP A 265 2.24 22.43 -0.61
C ASP A 265 3.18 23.06 0.42
N LEU A 266 3.36 22.40 1.56
CA LEU A 266 4.32 22.83 2.58
C LEU A 266 5.75 22.93 2.04
N MET A 267 6.19 21.90 1.30
CA MET A 267 7.53 21.89 0.69
C MET A 267 7.73 23.02 -0.30
N ALA A 268 6.69 23.44 -1.03
CA ALA A 268 6.78 24.60 -1.92
C ALA A 268 7.02 25.89 -1.14
N TRP A 269 6.29 26.10 -0.03
CA TRP A 269 6.51 27.23 0.86
C TRP A 269 7.93 27.24 1.44
N LEU A 270 8.39 26.09 1.94
CA LEU A 270 9.72 25.95 2.52
C LEU A 270 10.83 26.19 1.49
N ARG A 271 10.73 25.60 0.30
CA ARG A 271 11.71 25.80 -0.78
C ARG A 271 11.89 27.27 -1.13
N LEU A 272 10.81 28.05 -1.17
CA LEU A 272 10.87 29.49 -1.43
C LEU A 272 11.56 30.29 -0.33
N LEU A 273 11.58 29.80 0.92
CA LEU A 273 12.31 30.48 2.01
C LEU A 273 13.83 30.45 1.80
N VAL A 274 14.31 29.50 0.99
CA VAL A 274 15.75 29.29 0.74
C VAL A 274 16.14 29.63 -0.69
N ASN A 275 15.23 29.42 -1.65
CA ASN A 275 15.45 29.68 -3.07
C ASN A 275 14.24 30.40 -3.67
N GLU A 276 14.35 31.73 -3.77
CA GLU A 276 13.31 32.58 -4.38
C GLU A 276 13.21 32.40 -5.90
N ASP A 277 14.23 31.81 -6.54
CA ASP A 277 14.24 31.54 -7.98
C ASP A 277 13.54 30.23 -8.38
N ASP A 278 12.89 29.57 -7.42
CA ASP A 278 12.17 28.32 -7.63
C ASP A 278 10.74 28.55 -8.15
N ASP A 279 10.61 28.89 -9.44
CA ASP A 279 9.31 29.19 -10.08
C ASP A 279 8.23 28.10 -9.88
N PRO A 280 8.53 26.79 -9.98
CA PRO A 280 7.54 25.75 -9.68
C PRO A 280 7.04 25.79 -8.23
N ALA A 281 7.94 26.03 -7.26
CA ALA A 281 7.54 26.20 -5.86
C ALA A 281 6.74 27.49 -5.68
N PHE A 282 7.12 28.58 -6.36
CA PHE A 282 6.40 29.85 -6.36
C PHE A 282 4.95 29.68 -6.79
N ILE A 283 4.73 29.12 -7.98
CA ILE A 283 3.39 28.90 -8.55
C ILE A 283 2.52 28.09 -7.58
N ARG A 284 3.06 27.04 -6.97
CA ARG A 284 2.31 26.18 -6.05
C ARG A 284 2.00 26.88 -4.72
N ALA A 285 2.98 27.56 -4.13
CA ALA A 285 2.83 28.19 -2.82
C ALA A 285 1.86 29.38 -2.88
N VAL A 286 1.90 30.15 -3.97
CA VAL A 286 1.00 31.30 -4.15
C VAL A 286 -0.42 30.87 -4.49
N SER A 287 -0.60 29.74 -5.20
CA SER A 287 -1.91 29.21 -5.59
C SER A 287 -2.64 28.49 -4.44
N THR A 288 -1.90 27.97 -3.46
CA THR A 288 -2.43 27.08 -2.43
C THR A 288 -1.99 27.49 -1.03
N PRO A 289 -2.92 27.81 -0.11
CA PRO A 289 -4.36 28.07 -0.30
C PRO A 289 -4.67 29.23 -1.27
N LYS A 290 -5.91 29.32 -1.77
CA LYS A 290 -6.31 30.36 -2.73
C LYS A 290 -6.24 31.75 -2.10
N ARG A 291 -5.44 32.66 -2.70
CA ARG A 291 -5.22 34.05 -2.22
C ARG A 291 -5.78 35.13 -3.13
N GLY A 292 -6.74 34.78 -3.99
CA GLY A 292 -7.29 35.70 -4.99
C GLY A 292 -6.34 36.00 -6.15
N ILE A 293 -5.24 35.24 -6.30
CA ILE A 293 -4.34 35.26 -7.44
C ILE A 293 -4.76 34.13 -8.38
N GLY A 294 -5.23 34.48 -9.58
CA GLY A 294 -5.73 33.53 -10.57
C GLY A 294 -4.64 33.07 -11.54
N GLU A 295 -4.97 32.04 -12.32
CA GLU A 295 -4.10 31.49 -13.37
C GLU A 295 -3.70 32.53 -14.42
N GLN A 296 -4.61 33.43 -14.78
CA GLN A 296 -4.33 34.55 -15.70
C GLN A 296 -3.25 35.49 -15.15
N SER A 297 -3.31 35.85 -13.86
CA SER A 297 -2.29 36.70 -13.23
C SER A 297 -0.92 36.02 -13.18
N LEU A 298 -0.88 34.72 -12.89
CA LEU A 298 0.36 33.94 -12.91
C LEU A 298 0.93 33.80 -14.32
N SER A 299 0.09 33.62 -15.33
CA SER A 299 0.50 33.60 -16.74
C SER A 299 1.12 34.93 -17.15
N VAL A 300 0.48 36.07 -16.84
CA VAL A 300 1.02 37.41 -17.13
C VAL A 300 2.37 37.64 -16.42
N LEU A 301 2.46 37.27 -15.14
CA LEU A 301 3.72 37.34 -14.39
C LEU A 301 4.82 36.44 -14.99
N GLY A 302 4.47 35.23 -15.42
CA GLY A 302 5.41 34.29 -16.04
C GLY A 302 5.98 34.81 -17.36
N HIS A 303 5.14 35.37 -18.23
CA HIS A 303 5.59 36.02 -19.47
C HIS A 303 6.49 37.22 -19.16
N TRP A 304 6.11 38.04 -18.20
CA TRP A 304 6.88 39.21 -17.75
C TRP A 304 8.26 38.85 -17.18
N ALA A 305 8.33 37.77 -16.41
CA ALA A 305 9.57 37.21 -15.88
C ALA A 305 10.46 36.67 -17.01
N SER A 306 9.87 35.96 -17.97
CA SER A 306 10.57 35.42 -19.14
C SER A 306 11.16 36.52 -20.04
N GLU A 307 10.38 37.58 -20.34
CA GLU A 307 10.85 38.76 -21.10
C GLU A 307 12.10 39.40 -20.47
N ARG A 308 12.20 39.36 -19.14
CA ARG A 308 13.31 39.96 -18.36
C ARG A 308 14.37 38.98 -17.92
N ARG A 309 14.23 37.69 -18.22
CA ARG A 309 15.15 36.61 -17.85
C ARG A 309 15.43 36.58 -16.33
N CYS A 310 14.39 36.75 -15.53
CA CYS A 310 14.46 36.63 -14.07
C CYS A 310 13.38 35.66 -13.57
N SER A 311 13.46 35.27 -12.30
CA SER A 311 12.41 34.46 -11.67
C SER A 311 11.09 35.22 -11.55
N MET A 312 9.97 34.49 -11.45
CA MET A 312 8.65 35.06 -11.20
C MET A 312 8.62 35.86 -9.92
N PHE A 313 9.37 35.42 -8.90
CA PHE A 313 9.46 36.11 -7.61
C PHE A 313 10.13 37.48 -7.76
N ALA A 314 11.29 37.55 -8.41
CA ALA A 314 11.99 38.82 -8.68
C ALA A 314 11.14 39.75 -9.56
N ALA A 315 10.41 39.19 -10.51
CA ALA A 315 9.61 39.93 -11.48
C ALA A 315 8.47 40.77 -10.84
N ILE A 316 8.00 40.39 -9.63
CA ILE A 316 6.98 41.11 -8.86
C ILE A 316 7.40 42.56 -8.56
N PHE A 317 8.69 42.80 -8.37
CA PHE A 317 9.23 44.09 -7.95
C PHE A 317 9.69 44.96 -9.13
N LEU A 318 9.55 44.49 -10.37
CA LEU A 318 10.05 45.20 -11.54
C LEU A 318 9.06 46.28 -12.03
N PRO A 319 9.55 47.49 -12.38
CA PRO A 319 8.72 48.57 -12.88
C PRO A 319 7.94 48.17 -14.14
N GLY A 320 6.67 48.57 -14.20
CA GLY A 320 5.77 48.34 -15.34
C GLY A 320 4.88 47.10 -15.24
N LEU A 321 5.05 46.24 -14.22
CA LEU A 321 4.17 45.07 -14.04
C LEU A 321 2.72 45.49 -13.72
N ALA A 322 2.55 46.60 -12.98
CA ALA A 322 1.25 47.14 -12.59
C ALA A 322 0.35 47.44 -13.79
N GLU A 323 0.93 47.90 -14.90
CA GLU A 323 0.20 48.25 -16.13
C GLU A 323 -0.34 47.01 -16.85
N ARG A 324 0.32 45.85 -16.69
CA ARG A 324 -0.08 44.60 -17.34
C ARG A 324 -1.02 43.75 -16.49
N LEU A 325 -0.82 43.73 -15.18
CA LEU A 325 -1.48 42.80 -14.25
C LEU A 325 -2.60 43.47 -13.43
N GLY A 326 -2.62 44.79 -13.38
CA GLY A 326 -3.54 45.59 -12.57
C GLY A 326 -3.11 45.72 -11.11
N ALA A 327 -3.58 46.76 -10.42
CA ALA A 327 -3.13 47.11 -9.07
C ALA A 327 -3.47 46.05 -8.01
N ARG A 328 -4.67 45.44 -8.08
CA ARG A 328 -5.15 44.49 -7.06
C ARG A 328 -4.36 43.17 -7.06
N PRO A 329 -4.18 42.46 -8.19
CA PRO A 329 -3.41 41.21 -8.17
C PRO A 329 -1.93 41.46 -7.89
N LEU A 330 -1.38 42.63 -8.27
CA LEU A 330 -0.01 43.01 -7.94
C LEU A 330 0.17 43.20 -6.42
N ALA A 331 -0.76 43.90 -5.76
CA ALA A 331 -0.72 44.09 -4.31
C ALA A 331 -0.75 42.76 -3.55
N LEU A 332 -1.54 41.78 -4.02
CA LEU A 332 -1.58 40.42 -3.44
C LEU A 332 -0.25 39.68 -3.63
N LEU A 333 0.36 39.77 -4.81
CA LEU A 333 1.68 39.18 -5.08
C LEU A 333 2.78 39.81 -4.22
N GLN A 334 2.76 41.13 -4.06
CA GLN A 334 3.71 41.85 -3.22
C GLN A 334 3.54 41.49 -1.74
N ALA A 335 2.31 41.38 -1.24
CA ALA A 335 2.03 40.94 0.13
C ALA A 335 2.51 39.51 0.39
N PHE A 336 2.35 38.62 -0.59
CA PHE A 336 2.89 37.26 -0.54
C PHE A 336 4.42 37.27 -0.50
N ALA A 337 5.08 38.01 -1.41
CA ALA A 337 6.54 38.10 -1.45
C ALA A 337 7.13 38.70 -0.15
N GLN A 338 6.49 39.72 0.43
CA GLN A 338 6.89 40.28 1.73
C GLN A 338 6.76 39.26 2.87
N THR A 339 5.75 38.39 2.82
CA THR A 339 5.62 37.28 3.79
C THR A 339 6.78 36.31 3.63
N ILE A 340 7.09 35.88 2.41
CA ILE A 340 8.22 34.99 2.13
C ILE A 340 9.54 35.59 2.61
N HIS A 341 9.85 36.86 2.27
CA HIS A 341 11.08 37.53 2.74
C HIS A 341 11.21 37.54 4.27
N ARG A 342 10.11 37.81 4.97
CA ARG A 342 10.09 37.85 6.45
C ARG A 342 10.43 36.48 7.04
N PHE A 343 9.81 35.42 6.52
CA PHE A 343 10.07 34.06 6.97
C PHE A 343 11.45 33.56 6.54
N ALA A 344 11.92 33.92 5.34
CA ALA A 344 13.26 33.60 4.85
C ALA A 344 14.36 34.21 5.74
N TRP A 345 14.21 35.47 6.14
CA TRP A 345 15.14 36.12 7.06
C TRP A 345 15.18 35.45 8.43
N ARG A 346 14.02 35.06 8.97
CA ARG A 346 13.90 34.36 10.26
C ARG A 346 14.42 32.93 10.19
N ALA A 347 14.20 32.21 9.09
CA ALA A 347 14.64 30.83 8.88
C ALA A 347 16.17 30.66 8.95
N ARG A 348 16.94 31.75 8.76
CA ARG A 348 18.41 31.76 8.92
C ARG A 348 18.87 31.80 10.38
N LYS A 349 17.96 32.08 11.32
CA LYS A 349 18.29 32.32 12.74
C LYS A 349 17.45 31.50 13.71
N GLU A 350 16.24 31.13 13.31
CA GLU A 350 15.27 30.41 14.13
C GLU A 350 15.17 28.95 13.69
N THR A 351 14.85 28.08 14.64
CA THR A 351 14.66 26.64 14.45
C THR A 351 13.31 26.30 13.82
N ALA A 352 13.17 25.06 13.34
CA ALA A 352 11.94 24.60 12.72
C ALA A 352 10.78 24.55 13.72
N GLU A 353 11.06 24.10 14.95
CA GLU A 353 10.08 24.03 16.05
C GLU A 353 9.36 25.36 16.30
N ARG A 354 10.08 26.48 16.17
CA ARG A 354 9.51 27.83 16.37
C ARG A 354 8.80 28.36 15.13
N LEU A 355 9.44 28.25 13.96
CA LEU A 355 9.00 28.98 12.78
C LEU A 355 7.90 28.25 11.98
N LEU A 356 7.89 26.91 11.98
CA LEU A 356 6.90 26.13 11.22
C LEU A 356 5.45 26.30 11.72
N PRO A 357 5.17 26.31 13.04
CA PRO A 357 3.81 26.57 13.52
C PRO A 357 3.28 27.94 13.08
N GLU A 358 4.13 28.97 13.16
CA GLU A 358 3.77 30.33 12.72
C GLU A 358 3.54 30.39 11.20
N LEU A 359 4.36 29.70 10.42
CA LEU A 359 4.20 29.62 8.96
C LEU A 359 2.87 28.96 8.59
N LEU A 360 2.54 27.84 9.24
CA LEU A 360 1.28 27.12 9.02
C LEU A 360 0.05 27.96 9.37
N GLN A 361 0.15 28.78 10.43
CA GLN A 361 -0.90 29.71 10.81
C GLN A 361 -1.07 30.84 9.79
N VAL A 362 0.03 31.44 9.31
CA VAL A 362 -0.01 32.49 8.28
C VAL A 362 -0.51 31.94 6.94
N MET A 363 -0.21 30.68 6.63
CA MET A 363 -0.75 29.99 5.46
C MET A 363 -2.26 29.75 5.58
N ASP A 364 -2.82 29.73 6.78
CA ASP A 364 -4.17 29.29 7.12
C ASP A 364 -4.48 27.88 6.56
N TYR A 365 -3.49 27.00 6.63
CA TYR A 365 -3.53 25.72 5.93
C TYR A 365 -4.55 24.75 6.56
N GLN A 366 -4.76 24.82 7.88
CA GLN A 366 -5.75 24.00 8.56
C GLN A 366 -7.17 24.33 8.09
N ALA A 367 -7.54 25.61 8.05
CA ALA A 367 -8.85 26.03 7.55
C ALA A 367 -9.01 25.68 6.07
N HIS A 368 -7.95 25.81 5.28
CA HIS A 368 -7.96 25.38 3.88
C HIS A 368 -8.31 23.89 3.71
N LEU A 369 -7.70 23.00 4.51
CA LEU A 369 -8.02 21.56 4.47
C LEU A 369 -9.47 21.29 4.91
N GLN A 370 -9.96 22.01 5.93
CA GLN A 370 -11.34 21.91 6.41
C GLN A 370 -12.37 22.38 5.39
N GLN A 371 -12.02 23.35 4.53
CA GLN A 371 -12.89 23.81 3.45
C GLN A 371 -12.91 22.84 2.25
N LEU A 372 -11.77 22.20 1.96
CA LEU A 372 -11.64 21.28 0.80
C LEU A 372 -12.16 19.88 1.08
N HIS A 373 -12.19 19.46 2.33
CA HIS A 373 -12.42 18.08 2.73
C HIS A 373 -13.40 17.98 3.88
N GLU A 374 -14.15 16.89 3.92
CA GLU A 374 -14.98 16.50 5.07
C GLU A 374 -14.13 16.42 6.35
N GLU A 375 -14.75 16.67 7.50
CA GLU A 375 -14.08 16.85 8.79
C GLU A 375 -13.06 15.74 9.12
N ARG A 376 -13.44 14.47 8.99
CA ARG A 376 -12.54 13.33 9.28
C ARG A 376 -11.35 13.26 8.31
N ALA A 377 -11.58 13.57 7.03
CA ALA A 377 -10.51 13.57 6.03
C ALA A 377 -9.58 14.77 6.19
N ALA A 378 -10.13 15.94 6.54
CA ALA A 378 -9.36 17.14 6.88
C ALA A 378 -8.49 16.90 8.12
N GLN A 379 -9.05 16.33 9.19
CA GLN A 379 -8.30 15.95 10.40
C GLN A 379 -7.15 14.97 10.08
N THR A 380 -7.42 13.95 9.25
CA THR A 380 -6.38 12.97 8.87
C THR A 380 -5.23 13.64 8.10
N ARG A 381 -5.55 14.52 7.15
CA ARG A 381 -4.52 15.27 6.38
C ARG A 381 -3.78 16.28 7.25
N TRP A 382 -4.48 16.94 8.16
CA TRP A 382 -3.87 17.82 9.13
C TRP A 382 -2.90 17.06 10.04
N GLN A 383 -3.23 15.83 10.43
CA GLN A 383 -2.29 14.99 11.16
C GLN A 383 -1.01 14.74 10.35
N TYR A 384 -1.08 14.51 9.04
CA TYR A 384 0.13 14.38 8.21
C TYR A 384 0.98 15.66 8.19
N VAL A 385 0.32 16.83 8.21
CA VAL A 385 1.01 18.13 8.32
C VAL A 385 1.72 18.26 9.66
N LEU A 386 1.06 17.89 10.76
CA LEU A 386 1.67 17.88 12.11
C LEU A 386 2.80 16.85 12.22
N ASP A 387 2.64 15.68 11.60
CA ASP A 387 3.67 14.65 11.57
C ASP A 387 4.90 15.14 10.79
N PHE A 388 4.70 15.85 9.68
CA PHE A 388 5.78 16.50 8.93
C PHE A 388 6.46 17.58 9.78
N GLN A 389 5.68 18.45 10.43
CA GLN A 389 6.21 19.47 11.33
C GLN A 389 7.07 18.83 12.43
N GLY A 390 6.53 17.82 13.12
CA GLY A 390 7.25 17.08 14.15
C GLY A 390 8.54 16.47 13.61
N TRP A 391 8.50 15.87 12.43
CA TRP A 391 9.70 15.29 11.80
C TRP A 391 10.77 16.33 11.43
N VAL A 392 10.39 17.52 10.95
CA VAL A 392 11.36 18.61 10.68
C VAL A 392 11.94 19.14 12.01
N SER A 393 11.13 19.18 13.07
CA SER A 393 11.52 19.66 14.40
C SER A 393 12.32 18.64 15.24
N GLU A 394 12.05 17.34 15.16
CA GLU A 394 12.72 16.31 15.99
C GLU A 394 14.23 16.21 15.69
N ARG A 395 14.64 16.56 14.47
CA ARG A 395 16.05 16.63 14.09
C ARG A 395 16.77 17.89 14.62
N ASP A 396 16.09 18.78 15.36
CA ASP A 396 16.69 19.94 16.08
C ASP A 396 17.48 19.54 17.33
N HIS A 397 17.32 18.32 17.83
CA HIS A 397 17.95 17.92 19.08
C HIS A 397 19.42 17.48 18.97
N GLU A 398 19.92 17.17 17.76
CA GLU A 398 21.33 16.75 17.59
C GLU A 398 22.29 17.94 17.39
N GLU A 399 21.83 19.07 16.86
CA GLU A 399 22.54 20.36 16.76
C GLU A 399 21.48 21.45 16.43
N ALA A 400 21.56 22.62 17.07
CA ALA A 400 20.61 23.73 16.88
C ALA A 400 20.78 24.39 15.49
N MET A 401 20.39 23.66 14.43
CA MET A 401 20.53 24.06 13.04
C MET A 401 19.39 25.01 12.61
N PRO A 402 19.69 26.13 11.95
CA PRO A 402 18.67 27.01 11.40
C PRO A 402 17.75 26.30 10.39
N LEU A 403 16.47 26.68 10.34
CA LEU A 403 15.49 26.08 9.43
C LEU A 403 15.95 26.13 7.95
N ALA A 404 16.66 27.18 7.54
CA ALA A 404 17.15 27.31 6.16
C ALA A 404 18.08 26.15 5.74
N GLU A 405 19.01 25.74 6.61
CA GLU A 405 19.93 24.62 6.33
C GLU A 405 19.20 23.27 6.32
N ARG A 406 18.18 23.13 7.18
CA ARG A 406 17.29 21.96 7.15
C ARG A 406 16.55 21.83 5.84
N ILE A 407 15.95 22.92 5.36
CA ILE A 407 15.18 22.92 4.11
C ILE A 407 16.07 22.51 2.92
N GLN A 408 17.35 22.90 2.89
CA GLN A 408 18.29 22.45 1.85
C GLN A 408 18.47 20.94 1.87
N SER A 409 18.65 20.36 3.06
CA SER A 409 18.75 18.91 3.26
C SER A 409 17.45 18.20 2.86
N LEU A 410 16.28 18.77 3.20
CA LEU A 410 14.97 18.25 2.83
C LEU A 410 14.70 18.29 1.32
N ALA A 411 15.09 19.39 0.66
CA ALA A 411 14.96 19.53 -0.78
C ALA A 411 15.81 18.50 -1.52
N LEU A 412 17.02 18.22 -1.01
CA LEU A 412 17.89 17.18 -1.54
C LEU A 412 17.28 15.78 -1.35
N LEU A 413 16.77 15.46 -0.16
CA LEU A 413 16.09 14.19 0.13
C LEU A 413 14.88 13.96 -0.77
N SER A 414 14.03 14.98 -0.95
CA SER A 414 12.87 14.90 -1.83
C SER A 414 13.24 14.71 -3.31
N GLN A 415 14.36 15.28 -3.76
CA GLN A 415 14.86 15.08 -5.12
C GLN A 415 15.52 13.70 -5.30
N LEU A 416 16.19 13.19 -4.27
CA LEU A 416 16.78 11.84 -4.26
C LEU A 416 15.69 10.76 -4.26
N GLU A 417 14.66 10.87 -3.42
CA GLU A 417 13.51 9.94 -3.43
C GLU A 417 12.86 9.85 -4.83
N ARG A 418 12.79 10.96 -5.58
CA ARG A 418 12.29 10.97 -6.97
C ARG A 418 13.23 10.35 -8.00
N ARG A 419 14.54 10.27 -7.71
CA ARG A 419 15.54 9.60 -8.57
C ARG A 419 15.72 8.13 -8.21
N GLU A 420 15.45 7.76 -6.96
CA GLU A 420 15.59 6.41 -6.40
C GLU A 420 14.41 5.46 -6.70
N ASP A 421 13.50 5.87 -7.60
CA ASP A 421 12.59 4.96 -8.31
C ASP A 421 13.35 3.91 -9.18
N GLN A 422 14.68 4.05 -9.31
CA GLN A 422 15.55 3.06 -9.95
C GLN A 422 16.01 1.99 -8.96
N GLU A 423 15.93 0.73 -9.42
CA GLU A 423 16.37 -0.61 -8.95
C GLU A 423 17.22 -0.81 -7.65
N GLY A 424 17.77 0.22 -7.02
CA GLY A 424 18.63 0.16 -5.85
C GLY A 424 17.97 0.38 -4.48
N SER A 425 16.68 0.73 -4.39
CA SER A 425 15.97 1.04 -3.12
C SER A 425 15.20 -0.15 -2.54
N LEU A 426 15.02 -0.19 -1.20
CA LEU A 426 14.24 -1.22 -0.51
C LEU A 426 12.76 -1.13 -0.89
N ALA A 427 12.14 -2.25 -1.27
CA ALA A 427 10.73 -2.26 -1.64
C ALA A 427 9.82 -2.33 -0.41
N LEU A 428 9.03 -1.29 -0.17
CA LEU A 428 8.01 -1.24 0.88
C LEU A 428 6.63 -1.40 0.20
N SER A 429 5.94 -2.51 0.44
CA SER A 429 4.75 -2.85 -0.34
C SER A 429 3.67 -3.60 0.46
N THR A 430 2.42 -3.43 0.05
CA THR A 430 1.38 -4.38 0.46
C THR A 430 1.62 -5.73 -0.19
N ILE A 431 1.24 -6.82 0.47
CA ILE A 431 1.37 -8.17 -0.10
C ILE A 431 0.65 -8.26 -1.46
N HIS A 432 -0.51 -7.62 -1.61
CA HIS A 432 -1.27 -7.56 -2.87
C HIS A 432 -0.50 -6.89 -4.01
N ALA A 433 0.25 -5.84 -3.73
CA ALA A 433 1.03 -5.11 -4.73
C ALA A 433 2.37 -5.80 -5.03
N ALA A 434 2.81 -6.72 -4.17
CA ALA A 434 4.01 -7.52 -4.39
C ALA A 434 3.77 -8.78 -5.24
N LYS A 435 2.52 -9.08 -5.61
CA LYS A 435 2.20 -10.21 -6.50
C LYS A 435 2.92 -10.05 -7.84
N GLY A 436 3.48 -11.15 -8.35
CA GLY A 436 4.29 -11.16 -9.57
C GLY A 436 5.75 -10.71 -9.37
N LEU A 437 6.08 -10.03 -8.27
CA LEU A 437 7.45 -9.62 -7.95
C LEU A 437 8.23 -10.72 -7.22
N GLU A 438 9.54 -10.54 -7.08
CA GLU A 438 10.40 -11.43 -6.31
C GLU A 438 11.63 -10.70 -5.79
N PHE A 439 12.06 -11.08 -4.59
CA PHE A 439 13.14 -10.42 -3.87
C PHE A 439 14.05 -11.46 -3.22
N ASP A 440 15.33 -11.13 -3.05
CA ASP A 440 16.28 -12.04 -2.41
C ASP A 440 15.96 -12.21 -0.92
N HIS A 441 15.62 -11.11 -0.26
CA HIS A 441 15.37 -11.05 1.17
C HIS A 441 14.01 -10.39 1.43
N VAL A 442 13.10 -11.11 2.07
CA VAL A 442 11.75 -10.62 2.36
C VAL A 442 11.52 -10.58 3.86
N VAL A 443 10.97 -9.46 4.34
CA VAL A 443 10.44 -9.32 5.68
C VAL A 443 8.93 -9.15 5.61
N ILE A 444 8.17 -9.99 6.29
CA ILE A 444 6.72 -9.86 6.43
C ILE A 444 6.44 -9.35 7.84
N VAL A 445 5.85 -8.16 7.95
CA VAL A 445 5.64 -7.46 9.23
C VAL A 445 4.18 -7.46 9.66
N GLY A 446 3.94 -7.40 10.97
CA GLY A 446 2.59 -7.47 11.55
C GLY A 446 1.87 -8.77 11.26
N CYS A 447 2.55 -9.91 11.45
CA CYS A 447 1.99 -11.25 11.36
C CYS A 447 1.16 -11.58 12.62
N GLU A 448 0.01 -10.93 12.76
CA GLU A 448 -0.86 -11.00 13.94
C GLU A 448 -2.29 -11.37 13.55
N GLU A 449 -3.02 -12.07 14.42
CA GLU A 449 -4.46 -12.26 14.23
C GLU A 449 -5.19 -10.90 14.19
N GLY A 450 -6.10 -10.72 13.23
CA GLY A 450 -6.80 -9.46 12.99
C GLY A 450 -6.10 -8.55 11.96
N LEU A 451 -4.77 -8.68 11.81
CA LEU A 451 -4.00 -8.07 10.72
C LEU A 451 -3.77 -9.04 9.57
N LEU A 452 -3.12 -10.17 9.82
CA LEU A 452 -2.84 -11.21 8.84
C LEU A 452 -2.98 -12.58 9.53
N PRO A 453 -4.17 -13.20 9.54
CA PRO A 453 -5.32 -12.88 8.69
C PRO A 453 -6.11 -11.64 9.12
N HIS A 454 -6.56 -10.85 8.13
CA HIS A 454 -7.57 -9.83 8.36
C HIS A 454 -8.96 -10.46 8.43
N LEU A 455 -9.66 -10.35 9.57
CA LEU A 455 -10.93 -11.03 9.85
C LEU A 455 -12.18 -10.16 9.59
N GLY A 456 -12.03 -9.01 8.93
CA GLY A 456 -13.14 -8.08 8.65
C GLY A 456 -13.41 -7.08 9.80
N PRO A 457 -14.45 -6.24 9.69
CA PRO A 457 -14.82 -5.28 10.74
C PRO A 457 -15.31 -5.99 12.00
N GLU A 458 -14.72 -5.68 13.15
CA GLU A 458 -15.13 -6.19 14.47
C GLU A 458 -16.58 -5.77 14.85
N GLU A 459 -17.11 -4.68 14.28
CA GLU A 459 -18.44 -4.11 14.61
C GLU A 459 -19.64 -5.01 14.22
N GLU A 460 -19.46 -6.03 13.37
CA GLU A 460 -20.54 -6.98 13.01
C GLU A 460 -20.54 -8.26 13.87
N GLN A 461 -19.54 -8.45 14.74
CA GLN A 461 -19.44 -9.67 15.56
C GLN A 461 -20.24 -9.58 16.88
N ASP A 462 -20.55 -8.36 17.36
CA ASP A 462 -21.22 -8.16 18.65
C ASP A 462 -22.75 -7.95 18.57
N GLU A 463 -23.34 -7.73 17.37
CA GLU A 463 -24.77 -7.42 17.21
C GLU A 463 -25.54 -8.24 16.16
N VAL A 464 -25.30 -9.55 15.99
CA VAL A 464 -26.30 -10.44 15.34
C VAL A 464 -26.27 -11.84 15.96
N SER A 465 -26.87 -11.98 17.14
CA SER A 465 -27.21 -13.28 17.73
C SER A 465 -28.47 -13.87 17.05
N SER A 466 -28.36 -14.33 15.79
CA SER A 466 -29.33 -15.30 15.22
C SER A 466 -28.93 -16.02 13.92
N GLU A 467 -27.77 -15.78 13.30
CA GLU A 467 -27.38 -16.49 12.05
C GLU A 467 -25.94 -17.07 12.08
N ALA A 468 -25.69 -17.97 13.04
CA ALA A 468 -24.35 -18.52 13.30
C ALA A 468 -23.77 -19.42 12.19
N ALA A 469 -24.61 -20.05 11.35
CA ALA A 469 -24.15 -20.96 10.30
C ALA A 469 -23.57 -20.21 9.07
N SER A 470 -24.15 -19.06 8.71
CA SER A 470 -23.72 -18.23 7.58
C SER A 470 -22.42 -17.47 7.88
N GLN A 471 -22.24 -17.03 9.13
CA GLN A 471 -21.07 -16.28 9.58
C GLN A 471 -19.81 -17.15 9.73
N GLN A 472 -19.95 -18.39 10.21
CA GLN A 472 -18.81 -19.32 10.30
C GLN A 472 -18.25 -19.66 8.91
N ASP A 473 -19.12 -19.89 7.92
CA ASP A 473 -18.70 -20.21 6.56
C ASP A 473 -18.03 -18.99 5.86
N ALA A 474 -18.50 -17.78 6.14
CA ALA A 474 -17.86 -16.54 5.67
C ALA A 474 -16.47 -16.32 6.29
N GLY A 475 -16.33 -16.50 7.60
CA GLY A 475 -15.05 -16.39 8.30
C GLY A 475 -14.02 -17.43 7.82
N LEU A 476 -14.45 -18.66 7.57
CA LEU A 476 -13.60 -19.71 7.01
C LEU A 476 -13.12 -19.36 5.60
N ARG A 477 -14.01 -18.85 4.73
CA ARG A 477 -13.64 -18.39 3.37
C ARG A 477 -12.62 -17.26 3.41
N GLN A 478 -12.78 -16.31 4.34
CA GLN A 478 -11.85 -15.20 4.49
C GLN A 478 -10.47 -15.66 4.97
N VAL A 479 -10.41 -16.60 5.92
CA VAL A 479 -9.12 -17.20 6.34
C VAL A 479 -8.44 -17.93 5.17
N VAL A 480 -9.21 -18.64 4.33
CA VAL A 480 -8.68 -19.31 3.13
C VAL A 480 -8.06 -18.29 2.15
N GLU A 481 -8.70 -17.14 1.93
CA GLU A 481 -8.17 -16.07 1.08
C GLU A 481 -6.93 -15.40 1.69
N GLU A 482 -6.97 -15.04 2.98
CA GLU A 482 -5.82 -14.46 3.70
C GLU A 482 -4.64 -15.43 3.78
N ARG A 483 -4.90 -16.75 3.79
CA ARG A 483 -3.84 -17.77 3.70
C ARG A 483 -3.17 -17.78 2.33
N ARG A 484 -3.94 -17.61 1.24
CA ARG A 484 -3.35 -17.42 -0.11
C ARG A 484 -2.53 -16.14 -0.15
N LEU A 485 -2.98 -15.08 0.50
CA LEU A 485 -2.23 -13.84 0.62
C LEU A 485 -0.88 -14.07 1.32
N MET A 486 -0.89 -14.75 2.46
CA MET A 486 0.33 -15.12 3.17
C MET A 486 1.24 -16.04 2.32
N TYR A 487 0.67 -17.00 1.60
CA TYR A 487 1.40 -17.85 0.66
C TYR A 487 2.08 -17.03 -0.45
N VAL A 488 1.39 -16.05 -1.04
CA VAL A 488 1.98 -15.12 -2.01
C VAL A 488 3.15 -14.38 -1.38
N ALA A 489 3.00 -13.85 -0.16
CA ALA A 489 4.06 -13.13 0.55
C ALA A 489 5.32 -13.99 0.76
N VAL A 490 5.14 -15.20 1.28
CA VAL A 490 6.23 -16.17 1.52
C VAL A 490 6.94 -16.53 0.22
N THR A 491 6.18 -16.77 -0.86
CA THR A 491 6.73 -17.15 -2.17
C THR A 491 7.34 -15.98 -2.95
N ARG A 492 7.35 -14.75 -2.42
CA ARG A 492 8.15 -13.64 -2.98
C ARG A 492 9.63 -13.76 -2.62
N ALA A 493 9.95 -14.51 -1.56
CA ALA A 493 11.31 -14.65 -1.06
C ALA A 493 12.11 -15.70 -1.83
N ARG A 494 13.32 -15.33 -2.30
CA ARG A 494 14.24 -16.26 -2.97
C ARG A 494 15.23 -16.91 -2.01
N LYS A 495 15.85 -16.15 -1.10
CA LYS A 495 16.98 -16.61 -0.26
C LYS A 495 16.67 -16.63 1.23
N SER A 496 16.12 -15.55 1.79
CA SER A 496 15.76 -15.48 3.21
C SER A 496 14.38 -14.86 3.43
N LEU A 497 13.73 -15.31 4.51
CA LEU A 497 12.41 -14.86 4.94
C LEU A 497 12.42 -14.61 6.45
N THR A 498 12.01 -13.40 6.84
CA THR A 498 11.80 -13.01 8.23
C THR A 498 10.34 -12.62 8.44
N LEU A 499 9.76 -13.07 9.53
CA LEU A 499 8.41 -12.76 9.98
C LEU A 499 8.52 -11.97 11.29
N SER A 500 7.74 -10.91 11.43
CA SER A 500 7.66 -10.17 12.68
C SER A 500 6.23 -9.94 13.12
N TRP A 501 6.04 -9.88 14.44
CA TRP A 501 4.78 -9.52 15.07
C TRP A 501 5.04 -8.80 16.39
N ALA A 502 4.08 -7.98 16.83
CA ALA A 502 4.13 -7.22 18.07
C ALA A 502 3.11 -7.77 19.09
N GLN A 503 3.48 -7.83 20.38
CA GLN A 503 2.59 -8.27 21.46
C GLN A 503 1.49 -7.26 21.78
N ALA A 504 1.72 -5.98 21.50
CA ALA A 504 0.75 -4.91 21.68
C ALA A 504 0.80 -3.91 20.52
N ARG A 505 -0.36 -3.41 20.10
CA ARG A 505 -0.48 -2.32 19.12
C ARG A 505 -1.42 -1.24 19.59
N LYS A 506 -1.12 0.01 19.27
CA LYS A 506 -2.00 1.14 19.60
C LYS A 506 -3.07 1.27 18.53
N LYS A 507 -4.32 1.01 18.90
CA LYS A 507 -5.51 1.34 18.10
C LYS A 507 -6.17 2.55 18.76
N GLN A 508 -6.11 3.70 18.09
CA GLN A 508 -6.56 4.99 18.65
C GLN A 508 -5.81 5.36 19.96
N ARG A 509 -6.51 5.44 21.10
CA ARG A 509 -5.94 5.75 22.42
C ARG A 509 -5.70 4.52 23.29
N GLN A 510 -6.04 3.33 22.82
CA GLN A 510 -5.95 2.09 23.60
C GLN A 510 -4.84 1.18 23.05
N SER A 511 -4.08 0.58 23.97
CA SER A 511 -3.10 -0.46 23.64
C SER A 511 -3.81 -1.81 23.68
N LEU A 512 -3.91 -2.46 22.52
CA LEU A 512 -4.56 -3.76 22.37
C LEU A 512 -3.50 -4.85 22.33
N LYS A 513 -3.64 -5.84 23.20
CA LYS A 513 -2.83 -7.06 23.18
C LYS A 513 -3.15 -7.85 21.91
N GLN A 514 -2.12 -8.22 21.19
CA GLN A 514 -2.22 -8.99 19.95
C GLN A 514 -1.88 -10.46 20.19
N THR A 515 -2.34 -11.31 19.28
CA THR A 515 -1.97 -12.72 19.24
C THR A 515 -1.21 -12.99 17.94
N PRO A 516 -0.19 -13.86 17.96
CA PRO A 516 0.56 -14.19 16.75
C PRO A 516 -0.38 -14.83 15.73
N SER A 517 -0.14 -14.56 14.46
CA SER A 517 -0.88 -15.16 13.36
C SER A 517 -0.78 -16.69 13.40
N ARG A 518 -1.93 -17.37 13.24
CA ARG A 518 -1.98 -18.82 13.04
C ARG A 518 -1.10 -19.31 11.89
N PHE A 519 -0.88 -18.46 10.88
CA PHE A 519 -0.09 -18.81 9.72
C PHE A 519 1.38 -19.09 10.07
N ILE A 520 1.88 -18.55 11.18
CA ILE A 520 3.25 -18.82 11.66
C ILE A 520 3.39 -20.30 12.03
N GLU A 521 2.42 -20.85 12.77
CA GLU A 521 2.40 -22.25 13.18
C GLU A 521 2.08 -23.18 12.00
N GLU A 522 1.18 -22.78 11.10
CA GLU A 522 0.88 -23.52 9.87
C GLU A 522 2.12 -23.66 8.95
N MET A 523 3.07 -22.72 9.02
CA MET A 523 4.38 -22.82 8.35
C MET A 523 5.41 -23.70 9.10
N GLY A 524 5.06 -24.22 10.27
CA GLY A 524 5.95 -25.01 11.13
C GLY A 524 6.96 -24.17 11.92
N LEU A 525 6.67 -22.88 12.16
CA LEU A 525 7.54 -21.97 12.92
C LEU A 525 7.01 -21.75 14.33
N ASN A 526 7.92 -21.45 15.25
CA ASN A 526 7.55 -21.05 16.62
C ASN A 526 7.34 -19.53 16.67
N PRO A 527 6.14 -19.03 17.04
CA PRO A 527 5.87 -17.60 17.11
C PRO A 527 6.71 -16.86 18.16
N LEU A 528 7.20 -17.55 19.19
CA LEU A 528 8.06 -16.97 20.23
C LEU A 528 9.53 -16.90 19.80
N GLY A 529 9.85 -17.40 18.60
CA GLY A 529 11.20 -17.51 18.05
C GLY A 529 12.10 -18.48 18.82
N ASP A 530 13.36 -18.58 18.40
CA ASP A 530 14.39 -19.38 19.10
C ASP A 530 14.82 -18.79 20.47
N ALA A 531 14.26 -17.64 20.85
CA ALA A 531 14.60 -16.94 22.09
C ALA A 531 14.24 -17.77 23.34
N LEU A 532 13.21 -18.62 23.28
CA LEU A 532 12.90 -19.54 24.38
C LEU A 532 13.72 -20.83 24.35
N ALA A 533 14.15 -21.30 23.17
CA ALA A 533 15.02 -22.47 23.08
C ALA A 533 16.38 -22.22 23.76
N LYS A 534 16.93 -21.00 23.61
CA LYS A 534 18.16 -20.59 24.31
C LYS A 534 17.96 -20.39 25.81
N THR A 535 16.81 -19.90 26.26
CA THR A 535 16.53 -19.70 27.69
C THR A 535 16.27 -21.04 28.41
N ALA A 536 15.57 -21.97 27.76
CA ALA A 536 15.37 -23.34 28.23
C ALA A 536 16.70 -24.12 28.27
N SER A 537 17.54 -23.99 27.23
CA SER A 537 18.90 -24.57 27.22
C SER A 537 19.80 -23.98 28.31
N LYS A 538 19.68 -22.69 28.63
CA LYS A 538 20.47 -22.05 29.69
C LYS A 538 20.03 -22.50 31.08
N HIS A 539 18.72 -22.63 31.31
CA HIS A 539 18.18 -23.19 32.55
C HIS A 539 18.54 -24.67 32.72
N GLN A 540 18.43 -25.48 31.66
CA GLN A 540 18.86 -26.88 31.71
C GLN A 540 20.36 -27.04 31.90
N ALA A 541 21.18 -26.18 31.29
CA ALA A 541 22.63 -26.17 31.51
C ALA A 541 22.99 -25.71 32.94
N LEU A 542 22.28 -24.72 33.49
CA LEU A 542 22.44 -24.28 34.88
C LEU A 542 22.01 -25.37 35.88
N ASP A 543 20.93 -26.10 35.60
CA ASP A 543 20.45 -27.22 36.42
C ASP A 543 21.38 -28.44 36.35
N GLN A 544 21.95 -28.74 35.17
CA GLN A 544 22.97 -29.79 35.03
C GLN A 544 24.27 -29.41 35.76
N VAL A 545 24.70 -28.15 35.70
CA VAL A 545 25.87 -27.66 36.45
C VAL A 545 25.59 -27.65 37.97
N ALA A 546 24.37 -27.35 38.39
CA ALA A 546 23.96 -27.42 39.80
C ALA A 546 23.88 -28.87 40.32
N GLN A 547 23.41 -29.82 39.50
CA GLN A 547 23.43 -31.25 39.81
C GLN A 547 24.86 -31.80 39.89
N LEU A 548 25.74 -31.43 38.95
CA LEU A 548 27.16 -31.81 38.98
C LEU A 548 27.88 -31.23 40.20
N ARG A 549 27.58 -29.99 40.60
CA ARG A 549 28.10 -29.41 41.86
C ARG A 549 27.61 -30.17 43.10
N LYS A 550 26.34 -30.59 43.15
CA LYS A 550 25.80 -31.40 44.27
C LYS A 550 26.43 -32.79 44.35
N LEU A 551 26.76 -33.41 43.20
CA LEU A 551 27.47 -34.70 43.17
C LEU A 551 28.93 -34.56 43.64
N LEU A 552 29.64 -33.54 43.17
CA LEU A 552 31.02 -33.25 43.59
C LEU A 552 31.15 -32.84 45.07
N LEU A 553 30.10 -32.25 45.66
CA LEU A 553 30.05 -31.94 47.09
C LEU A 553 29.68 -33.15 47.95
N LYS A 554 28.98 -34.16 47.39
CA LYS A 554 28.69 -35.42 48.09
C LYS A 554 29.93 -36.31 48.20
N ASP A 555 30.77 -36.36 47.17
CA ASP A 555 32.00 -37.17 47.20
C ASP A 555 33.09 -36.61 48.13
N LYS A 556 33.00 -35.34 48.54
CA LYS A 556 33.89 -34.76 49.57
C LYS A 556 33.44 -35.00 51.01
N ALA A 557 32.22 -35.50 51.23
CA ALA A 557 31.66 -35.75 52.57
C ALA A 557 31.78 -37.22 53.02
N SER A 558 32.34 -38.10 52.18
CA SER A 558 32.58 -39.52 52.49
C SER A 558 34.04 -39.92 52.23
N GLY A 559 34.99 -39.18 52.82
CA GLY A 559 36.36 -39.64 53.04
C GLY A 559 36.49 -40.21 54.46
N PRO A 560 37.17 -41.35 54.66
CA PRO A 560 37.00 -42.20 55.85
C PRO A 560 37.68 -41.63 57.10
N PRO A 561 37.20 -41.94 58.31
CA PRO A 561 38.02 -41.89 59.52
C PRO A 561 39.06 -43.02 59.56
#